data_AF-A0A353JYY5-F1
#
_entry.id   AF-A0A353JYY5-F1
#
_cell.length_a   1.000
_cell.length_b   1.000
_cell.length_c   1.000
_cell.angle_alpha   90.00
_cell.angle_beta   90.00
_cell.angle_gamma   90.00
#
_symmetry.space_group_name_H-M   'P 1'
#
loop_
_entity.id
_entity.type
_entity.pdbx_description
1 polymer ?
#
loop_
_entity_poly.entity_id
_entity_poly.type
_entity_poly.pdbx_seq_one_letter_code
_entity_poly.pdbx_strand_id
1 'polypeptide(L)'
;VELNNAVEAGSTLICNIYRLQESLFKIEKTVLKGDKEIVFSFNLNNRERYMTGYGVKVEVQRLDGNYDAYYTAFDVVDSWTRAPRYGFISDFSDSDMNDEEDIKEMNRYHINVVQYYDWMYRHHKFIPPKDKFIDPLKRKLNLSVVKQKVGYAHKYGMKAMAYGAVYGAGKEFYEKHKEWALYKNDGKVYGFGDFLYIM
;
A
#
# COMPACT_ATOMS: atom_id res chain seq x y z
N VAL A 1 -1.32 -8.74 -15.11
CA VAL A 1 -1.28 -7.58 -16.03
C VAL A 1 -2.67 -7.41 -16.60
N GLU A 2 -3.21 -6.21 -16.57
CA GLU A 2 -4.51 -5.92 -17.20
C GLU A 2 -4.27 -5.50 -18.64
N LEU A 3 -5.04 -6.09 -19.57
CA LEU A 3 -4.98 -5.74 -20.97
C LEU A 3 -6.05 -4.67 -21.23
N ASN A 4 -5.65 -3.54 -21.79
CA ASN A 4 -6.56 -2.42 -22.02
C ASN A 4 -7.53 -2.64 -23.20
N ASN A 5 -7.22 -3.63 -24.04
CA ASN A 5 -7.98 -3.96 -25.25
C ASN A 5 -8.42 -5.42 -25.21
N ALA A 6 -9.63 -5.70 -25.71
CA ALA A 6 -10.09 -7.06 -25.90
C ALA A 6 -9.11 -7.84 -26.79
N VAL A 7 -8.88 -9.11 -26.45
CA VAL A 7 -8.04 -10.03 -27.23
C VAL A 7 -8.95 -11.08 -27.85
N GLU A 8 -8.82 -11.26 -29.16
CA GLU A 8 -9.66 -12.17 -29.92
C GLU A 8 -9.32 -13.63 -29.62
N ALA A 9 -10.34 -14.49 -29.57
CA ALA A 9 -10.13 -15.93 -29.44
C ALA A 9 -9.29 -16.45 -30.61
N GLY A 10 -8.26 -17.25 -30.31
CA GLY A 10 -7.24 -17.69 -31.26
C GLY A 10 -5.94 -16.89 -31.21
N SER A 11 -5.94 -15.70 -30.60
CA SER A 11 -4.70 -14.96 -30.34
C SER A 11 -3.79 -15.72 -29.38
N THR A 12 -2.48 -15.51 -29.46
CA THR A 12 -1.50 -16.14 -28.56
C THR A 12 -0.94 -15.12 -27.59
N LEU A 13 -0.96 -15.46 -26.30
CA LEU A 13 -0.31 -14.71 -25.23
C LEU A 13 1.00 -15.40 -24.84
N ILE A 14 2.09 -14.63 -24.79
CA ILE A 14 3.41 -15.13 -24.41
C ILE A 14 3.86 -14.38 -23.16
N CYS A 15 3.95 -15.09 -22.04
CA CYS A 15 4.46 -14.56 -20.77
C CYS A 15 5.93 -14.93 -20.62
N ASN A 16 6.79 -13.93 -20.53
CA ASN A 16 8.20 -14.08 -20.22
C ASN A 16 8.49 -13.54 -18.82
N ILE A 17 9.24 -14.31 -18.03
CA ILE A 17 9.69 -13.93 -16.69
C ILE A 17 11.20 -13.76 -16.71
N TYR A 18 11.67 -12.61 -16.25
CA TYR A 18 13.09 -12.25 -16.26
C TYR A 18 13.61 -12.02 -14.86
N ARG A 19 14.88 -12.37 -14.65
CA ARG A 19 15.70 -11.87 -13.55
C ARG A 19 16.83 -11.06 -14.16
N LEU A 20 16.78 -9.74 -14.00
CA LEU A 20 17.67 -8.83 -14.74
C LEU A 20 17.58 -9.12 -16.25
N GLN A 21 18.70 -9.41 -16.91
CA GLN A 21 18.77 -9.78 -18.33
C GLN A 21 18.43 -11.26 -18.62
N GLU A 22 18.37 -12.11 -17.59
CA GLU A 22 18.18 -13.55 -17.75
C GLU A 22 16.69 -13.87 -17.95
N SER A 23 16.34 -14.52 -19.06
CA SER A 23 14.98 -15.08 -19.27
C SER A 23 14.89 -16.44 -18.57
N LEU A 24 14.06 -16.52 -17.54
CA LEU A 24 13.90 -17.72 -16.72
C LEU A 24 12.77 -18.63 -17.24
N PHE A 25 11.67 -18.02 -17.68
CA PHE A 25 10.50 -18.74 -18.16
C PHE A 25 9.94 -18.04 -19.39
N LYS A 26 9.45 -18.85 -20.33
CA LYS A 26 8.61 -18.42 -21.44
C LYS A 26 7.42 -19.38 -21.51
N ILE A 27 6.21 -18.86 -21.34
CA ILE A 27 4.98 -19.65 -21.26
C ILE A 27 3.99 -19.07 -22.25
N GLU A 28 3.49 -19.92 -23.14
CA GLU A 28 2.56 -19.53 -24.19
C GLU A 28 1.18 -20.09 -23.90
N LYS A 29 0.14 -19.29 -24.14
CA LYS A 29 -1.26 -19.68 -24.03
C LYS A 29 -2.08 -19.08 -25.16
N THR A 30 -2.97 -19.87 -25.74
CA THR A 30 -3.95 -19.38 -26.71
C THR A 30 -5.19 -18.87 -25.98
N VAL A 31 -5.72 -17.74 -26.42
CA VAL A 31 -6.97 -17.18 -25.91
C VAL A 31 -8.15 -17.98 -26.43
N LEU A 32 -8.99 -18.50 -25.55
CA LEU A 32 -10.21 -19.23 -25.91
C LEU A 32 -11.44 -18.30 -25.86
N LYS A 33 -12.49 -18.69 -26.59
CA LYS A 33 -13.73 -17.92 -26.61
C LYS A 33 -14.37 -17.92 -25.21
N GLY A 34 -14.56 -16.72 -24.66
CA GLY A 34 -15.15 -16.53 -23.33
C GLY A 34 -14.13 -16.41 -22.19
N ASP A 35 -12.83 -16.52 -22.48
CA ASP A 35 -11.78 -16.25 -21.49
C ASP A 35 -11.88 -14.80 -20.99
N LYS A 36 -12.03 -14.66 -19.68
CA LYS A 36 -11.94 -13.36 -18.97
C LYS A 36 -10.61 -13.19 -18.24
N GLU A 37 -9.96 -14.31 -17.91
CA GLU A 37 -8.71 -14.36 -17.19
C GLU A 37 -7.89 -15.54 -17.71
N ILE A 38 -6.59 -15.31 -17.94
CA ILE A 38 -5.64 -16.33 -18.38
C ILE A 38 -4.51 -16.39 -17.36
N VAL A 39 -4.39 -17.52 -16.67
CA VAL A 39 -3.40 -17.72 -15.61
C VAL A 39 -2.15 -18.37 -16.16
N PHE A 40 -0.98 -17.76 -15.98
CA PHE A 40 0.32 -18.38 -16.24
C PHE A 40 0.90 -18.92 -14.93
N SER A 41 1.30 -20.18 -14.92
CA SER A 41 1.84 -20.84 -13.72
C SER A 41 3.27 -21.30 -13.94
N PHE A 42 4.16 -21.01 -13.00
CA PHE A 42 5.57 -21.40 -13.01
C PHE A 42 6.07 -21.63 -11.58
N ASN A 43 7.15 -22.38 -11.45
CA ASN A 43 7.78 -22.67 -10.16
C ASN A 43 9.15 -22.02 -10.09
N LEU A 44 9.30 -21.01 -9.24
CA LEU A 44 10.58 -20.37 -8.98
C LEU A 44 11.41 -21.22 -8.03
N ASN A 45 12.55 -21.70 -8.50
CA ASN A 45 13.58 -22.26 -7.62
C ASN A 45 14.48 -21.11 -7.13
N ASN A 46 13.98 -20.30 -6.19
CA ASN A 46 14.75 -19.19 -5.68
C ASN A 46 15.84 -19.68 -4.71
N ARG A 47 17.07 -19.83 -5.21
CA ARG A 47 18.24 -20.18 -4.38
C ARG A 47 18.77 -18.98 -3.61
N GLU A 48 18.45 -17.76 -4.02
CA GLU A 48 18.77 -16.54 -3.28
C GLU A 48 17.80 -16.38 -2.11
N ARG A 49 18.35 -16.22 -0.90
CA ARG A 49 17.56 -16.42 0.33
C ARG A 49 16.84 -15.17 0.84
N TYR A 50 17.15 -13.98 0.33
CA TYR A 50 16.77 -12.74 1.01
C TYR A 50 15.88 -11.82 0.18
N MET A 51 16.25 -11.55 -1.08
CA MET A 51 15.54 -10.59 -1.91
C MET A 51 15.91 -10.75 -3.38
N THR A 52 14.91 -10.99 -4.24
CA THR A 52 15.08 -11.02 -5.70
C THR A 52 13.89 -10.36 -6.37
N GLY A 53 14.14 -9.44 -7.30
CA GLY A 53 13.12 -8.83 -8.14
C GLY A 53 13.06 -9.49 -9.52
N TYR A 54 11.86 -9.57 -10.09
CA TYR A 54 11.59 -10.16 -11.38
C TYR A 54 10.80 -9.22 -12.27
N GLY A 55 11.18 -9.17 -13.55
CA GLY A 55 10.41 -8.51 -14.59
C GLY A 55 9.47 -9.49 -15.27
N VAL A 56 8.29 -9.02 -15.65
CA VAL A 56 7.30 -9.81 -16.41
C VAL A 56 6.95 -9.06 -17.68
N LYS A 57 7.05 -9.72 -18.82
CA LYS A 57 6.58 -9.23 -20.12
C LYS A 57 5.50 -10.15 -20.64
N VAL A 58 4.31 -9.62 -20.92
CA VAL A 58 3.24 -10.34 -21.60
C VAL A 58 3.09 -9.76 -23.00
N GLU A 59 3.39 -10.58 -24.00
CA GLU A 59 3.23 -10.27 -25.41
C GLU A 59 1.89 -10.82 -25.90
N VAL A 60 1.20 -10.04 -26.72
CA VAL A 60 -0.07 -10.42 -27.36
C VAL A 60 0.18 -10.50 -28.86
N GLN A 61 0.17 -11.71 -29.41
CA GLN A 61 0.20 -11.96 -30.85
C GLN A 61 -1.23 -12.15 -31.34
N ARG A 62 -1.75 -11.13 -32.04
CA ARG A 62 -3.13 -11.11 -32.54
C ARG A 62 -3.24 -11.79 -33.90
N LEU A 63 -4.45 -12.22 -34.24
CA LEU A 63 -4.73 -12.90 -35.51
C LEU A 63 -4.55 -12.01 -36.74
N ASP A 64 -4.77 -10.71 -36.58
CA ASP A 64 -4.55 -9.67 -37.59
C ASP A 64 -3.06 -9.34 -37.83
N GLY A 65 -2.15 -10.00 -37.11
CA GLY A 65 -0.71 -9.77 -37.15
C GLY A 65 -0.23 -8.62 -36.27
N ASN A 66 -1.13 -7.92 -35.56
CA ASN A 66 -0.75 -6.90 -34.60
C ASN A 66 -0.09 -7.50 -33.36
N TYR A 67 0.78 -6.69 -32.74
CA TYR A 67 1.55 -7.07 -31.57
C TYR A 67 1.44 -6.00 -30.49
N ASP A 68 1.08 -6.42 -29.28
CA ASP A 68 1.12 -5.59 -28.07
C ASP A 68 2.08 -6.21 -27.04
N ALA A 69 2.67 -5.38 -26.18
CA ALA A 69 3.45 -5.85 -25.04
C ALA A 69 3.10 -5.07 -23.78
N TYR A 70 2.91 -5.81 -22.69
CA TYR A 70 2.58 -5.27 -21.39
C TYR A 70 3.59 -5.75 -20.35
N TYR A 71 3.80 -4.95 -19.31
CA TYR A 71 4.86 -5.17 -18.34
C TYR A 71 4.33 -5.08 -16.92
N THR A 72 4.92 -5.88 -16.04
CA THR A 72 4.76 -5.74 -14.59
C THR A 72 6.00 -6.32 -13.91
N ALA A 73 6.02 -6.32 -12.58
CA ALA A 73 7.07 -6.90 -11.80
C ALA A 73 6.48 -7.66 -10.61
N PHE A 74 7.34 -8.44 -9.95
CA PHE A 74 7.08 -8.92 -8.60
C PHE A 74 8.42 -9.12 -7.90
N ASP A 75 8.40 -9.12 -6.56
CA ASP A 75 9.56 -9.47 -5.75
C ASP A 75 9.28 -10.72 -4.92
N VAL A 76 10.34 -11.48 -4.68
CA VAL A 76 10.38 -12.54 -3.68
C VAL A 76 11.34 -12.07 -2.60
N VAL A 77 10.78 -11.63 -1.48
CA VAL A 77 11.51 -11.03 -0.37
C VAL A 77 11.02 -11.63 0.95
N ASP A 78 11.93 -11.93 1.86
CA ASP A 78 11.61 -12.50 3.18
C ASP A 78 11.02 -11.44 4.15
N SER A 79 11.36 -10.16 3.92
CA SER A 79 10.98 -9.03 4.75
C SER A 79 10.89 -7.75 3.93
N TRP A 80 9.75 -7.06 4.04
CA TRP A 80 9.50 -5.76 3.40
C TRP A 80 10.59 -4.72 3.67
N THR A 81 11.27 -4.81 4.82
CA THR A 81 12.34 -3.88 5.22
C THR A 81 13.58 -3.92 4.32
N ARG A 82 13.76 -4.98 3.52
CA ARG A 82 14.90 -5.07 2.57
C ARG A 82 14.67 -4.30 1.28
N ALA A 83 13.43 -4.23 0.81
CA ALA A 83 13.02 -3.47 -0.37
C ALA A 83 11.72 -2.69 -0.09
N PRO A 84 11.76 -1.68 0.79
CA PRO A 84 10.56 -0.93 1.13
C PRO A 84 10.08 -0.13 -0.09
N ARG A 85 8.82 -0.35 -0.46
CA ARG A 85 8.09 0.44 -1.45
C ARG A 85 6.92 1.05 -0.71
N TYR A 86 7.10 2.30 -0.30
CA TYR A 86 6.33 2.91 0.76
C TYR A 86 5.22 3.80 0.20
N GLY A 87 3.97 3.44 0.46
CA GLY A 87 2.79 4.27 0.19
C GLY A 87 2.20 4.84 1.48
N PHE A 88 1.16 5.65 1.36
CA PHE A 88 0.40 6.16 2.49
C PHE A 88 -1.09 6.25 2.15
N ILE A 89 -1.92 6.26 3.19
CA ILE A 89 -3.34 6.59 3.13
C ILE A 89 -3.69 7.55 4.28
N SER A 90 -4.59 8.48 4.00
CA SER A 90 -4.96 9.56 4.92
C SER A 90 -6.46 9.66 5.23
N ASP A 91 -7.30 8.96 4.47
CA ASP A 91 -8.76 9.05 4.59
C ASP A 91 -9.35 7.78 5.23
N PHE A 92 -10.15 8.01 6.27
CA PHE A 92 -10.75 6.97 7.11
C PHE A 92 -12.18 7.33 7.50
N SER A 93 -12.92 7.97 6.60
CA SER A 93 -14.27 8.41 6.89
C SER A 93 -15.26 7.26 6.72
N ASP A 94 -16.51 7.43 7.17
CA ASP A 94 -17.55 6.40 7.00
C ASP A 94 -17.80 6.02 5.53
N SER A 95 -17.50 6.91 4.56
CA SER A 95 -17.66 6.61 3.13
C SER A 95 -16.75 5.50 2.63
N ASP A 96 -15.61 5.30 3.30
CA ASP A 96 -14.57 4.36 2.85
C ASP A 96 -14.81 2.95 3.43
N MET A 97 -15.94 2.75 4.10
CA MET A 97 -16.33 1.47 4.63
C MET A 97 -16.63 0.49 3.48
N ASN A 98 -15.97 -0.66 3.53
CA ASN A 98 -15.94 -1.70 2.50
C ASN A 98 -15.28 -1.27 1.18
N ASP A 99 -14.49 -0.20 1.19
CA ASP A 99 -13.73 0.27 0.03
C ASP A 99 -12.26 -0.19 0.10
N GLU A 100 -11.89 -1.00 -0.88
CA GLU A 100 -10.55 -1.58 -1.04
C GLU A 100 -9.76 -0.93 -2.19
N GLU A 101 -10.35 0.01 -2.94
CA GLU A 101 -9.79 0.47 -4.22
C GLU A 101 -8.42 1.15 -4.06
N ASP A 102 -8.23 1.98 -3.03
CA ASP A 102 -6.91 2.58 -2.74
C ASP A 102 -5.82 1.51 -2.54
N ILE A 103 -6.16 0.43 -1.83
CA ILE A 103 -5.22 -0.65 -1.52
C ILE A 103 -4.95 -1.48 -2.78
N LYS A 104 -5.98 -1.76 -3.59
CA LYS A 104 -5.82 -2.43 -4.89
C LYS A 104 -4.90 -1.65 -5.81
N GLU A 105 -5.09 -0.34 -5.89
CA GLU A 105 -4.28 0.54 -6.72
C GLU A 105 -2.83 0.56 -6.23
N MET A 106 -2.59 0.66 -4.92
CA MET A 106 -1.24 0.52 -4.34
C MET A 106 -0.60 -0.84 -4.66
N ASN A 107 -1.38 -1.93 -4.71
CA ASN A 107 -0.89 -3.25 -5.07
C ASN A 107 -0.44 -3.30 -6.54
N ARG A 108 -1.09 -2.56 -7.45
CA ARG A 108 -0.65 -2.42 -8.85
C ARG A 108 0.71 -1.74 -8.97
N TYR A 109 1.03 -0.83 -8.05
CA TYR A 109 2.35 -0.20 -7.94
C TYR A 109 3.35 -1.02 -7.11
N HIS A 110 2.97 -2.23 -6.69
CA HIS A 110 3.79 -3.13 -5.87
C HIS A 110 4.18 -2.55 -4.50
N ILE A 111 3.43 -1.56 -3.98
CA ILE A 111 3.64 -1.05 -2.62
C ILE A 111 3.57 -2.22 -1.63
N ASN A 112 4.54 -2.32 -0.71
CA ASN A 112 4.61 -3.42 0.25
C ASN A 112 4.57 -2.94 1.71
N VAL A 113 4.54 -1.63 1.95
CA VAL A 113 4.29 -1.01 3.24
C VAL A 113 3.48 0.26 3.06
N VAL A 114 2.48 0.46 3.91
CA VAL A 114 1.53 1.57 3.83
C VAL A 114 1.49 2.32 5.15
N GLN A 115 1.72 3.62 5.11
CA GLN A 115 1.59 4.50 6.28
C GLN A 115 0.13 4.91 6.44
N TYR A 116 -0.38 4.77 7.66
CA TYR A 116 -1.70 5.27 8.02
C TYR A 116 -1.47 6.63 8.65
N TYR A 117 -1.75 7.69 7.91
CA TYR A 117 -1.41 9.07 8.30
C TYR A 117 -2.59 9.75 8.97
N ASP A 118 -2.37 10.36 10.14
CA ASP A 118 -3.43 10.99 10.95
C ASP A 118 -4.67 10.10 11.20
N TRP A 119 -4.44 8.79 11.39
CA TRP A 119 -5.49 7.78 11.64
C TRP A 119 -6.04 7.79 13.07
N MET A 120 -5.37 8.48 13.98
CA MET A 120 -5.51 8.32 15.43
C MET A 120 -6.38 9.40 16.08
N TYR A 121 -6.89 9.12 17.28
CA TYR A 121 -7.71 10.05 18.04
C TYR A 121 -6.93 11.27 18.52
N ARG A 122 -5.85 11.07 19.27
CA ARG A 122 -4.95 12.12 19.76
C ARG A 122 -3.52 11.61 19.77
N HIS A 123 -2.54 12.50 19.63
CA HIS A 123 -1.12 12.12 19.64
C HIS A 123 -0.65 11.48 20.97
N HIS A 124 -1.31 11.77 22.09
CA HIS A 124 -1.05 11.17 23.40
C HIS A 124 -2.03 10.03 23.76
N LYS A 125 -3.04 9.77 22.91
CA LYS A 125 -4.08 8.75 23.12
C LYS A 125 -4.61 8.30 21.77
N PHE A 126 -3.97 7.31 21.17
CA PHE A 126 -4.26 6.92 19.79
C PHE A 126 -5.66 6.32 19.62
N ILE A 127 -6.10 5.49 20.56
CA ILE A 127 -7.38 4.77 20.45
C ILE A 127 -8.52 5.63 20.99
N PRO A 128 -9.55 5.95 20.17
CA PRO A 128 -10.71 6.70 20.61
C PRO A 128 -11.62 5.86 21.54
N PRO A 129 -12.46 6.50 22.37
CA PRO A 129 -13.43 5.80 23.21
C PRO A 129 -14.60 5.17 22.43
N LYS A 130 -14.81 5.58 21.17
CA LYS A 130 -15.82 5.08 20.24
C LYS A 130 -15.21 5.02 18.85
N ASP A 131 -15.72 4.13 18.00
CA ASP A 131 -15.20 3.98 16.64
C ASP A 131 -15.26 5.27 15.82
N LYS A 132 -16.36 6.02 15.91
CA LYS A 132 -16.48 7.32 15.25
C LYS A 132 -15.93 8.41 16.16
N PHE A 133 -14.98 9.20 15.67
CA PHE A 133 -14.33 10.27 16.42
C PHE A 133 -13.96 11.45 15.53
N ILE A 134 -13.59 12.55 16.18
CA ILE A 134 -13.06 13.75 15.52
C ILE A 134 -11.57 13.84 15.85
N ASP A 135 -10.73 13.91 14.82
CA ASP A 135 -9.27 14.01 14.95
C ASP A 135 -8.83 15.45 15.33
N PRO A 136 -7.52 15.70 15.54
CA PRO A 136 -7.01 17.04 15.87
C PRO A 136 -7.28 18.12 14.80
N LEU A 137 -7.45 17.72 13.53
CA LEU A 137 -7.73 18.60 12.40
C LEU A 137 -9.22 18.73 12.09
N LYS A 138 -10.09 18.26 13.00
CA LYS A 138 -11.56 18.32 12.91
C LYS A 138 -12.16 17.42 11.83
N ARG A 139 -11.44 16.43 11.32
CA ARG A 139 -11.94 15.41 10.41
C ARG A 139 -12.75 14.37 11.18
N LYS A 140 -13.84 13.88 10.57
CA LYS A 140 -14.66 12.78 11.11
C LYS A 140 -14.08 11.46 10.63
N LEU A 141 -13.49 10.70 11.54
CA LEU A 141 -12.85 9.43 11.24
C LEU A 141 -13.59 8.27 11.91
N ASN A 142 -13.39 7.07 11.37
CA ASN A 142 -13.94 5.82 11.88
C ASN A 142 -12.83 4.78 12.06
N LEU A 143 -12.59 4.37 13.31
CA LEU A 143 -11.60 3.35 13.66
C LEU A 143 -11.87 2.00 13.00
N SER A 144 -13.13 1.66 12.75
CA SER A 144 -13.48 0.42 12.02
C SER A 144 -13.00 0.46 10.57
N VAL A 145 -13.01 1.63 9.91
CA VAL A 145 -12.46 1.80 8.56
C VAL A 145 -10.93 1.64 8.57
N VAL A 146 -10.25 2.21 9.57
CA VAL A 146 -8.80 2.00 9.77
C VAL A 146 -8.49 0.51 9.86
N LYS A 147 -9.17 -0.23 10.74
CA LYS A 147 -8.99 -1.67 10.93
C LYS A 147 -9.25 -2.47 9.64
N GLN A 148 -10.28 -2.08 8.89
CA GLN A 148 -10.63 -2.74 7.64
C GLN A 148 -9.56 -2.53 6.57
N LYS A 149 -9.09 -1.30 6.36
CA LYS A 149 -7.99 -1.01 5.43
C LYS A 149 -6.70 -1.74 5.84
N VAL A 150 -6.42 -1.89 7.14
CA VAL A 150 -5.30 -2.75 7.62
C VAL A 150 -5.50 -4.21 7.18
N GLY A 151 -6.71 -4.73 7.29
CA GLY A 151 -7.06 -6.06 6.79
C GLY A 151 -6.82 -6.22 5.28
N TYR A 152 -7.23 -5.23 4.48
CA TYR A 152 -6.99 -5.20 3.04
C TYR A 152 -5.50 -5.14 2.70
N ALA A 153 -4.72 -4.29 3.38
CA ALA A 153 -3.27 -4.21 3.19
C ALA A 153 -2.62 -5.58 3.41
N HIS A 154 -2.99 -6.29 4.50
CA HIS A 154 -2.50 -7.63 4.77
C HIS A 154 -2.93 -8.67 3.71
N LYS A 155 -4.17 -8.57 3.19
CA LYS A 155 -4.66 -9.43 2.10
C LYS A 155 -3.78 -9.33 0.85
N TYR A 156 -3.23 -8.16 0.55
CA TYR A 156 -2.29 -7.95 -0.58
C TYR A 156 -0.81 -8.09 -0.20
N GLY A 157 -0.50 -8.67 0.97
CA GLY A 157 0.89 -8.89 1.40
C GLY A 157 1.63 -7.63 1.87
N MET A 158 0.95 -6.49 1.99
CA MET A 158 1.53 -5.25 2.49
C MET A 158 1.63 -5.24 4.02
N LYS A 159 2.52 -4.42 4.58
CA LYS A 159 2.54 -4.09 6.00
C LYS A 159 1.85 -2.74 6.28
N ALA A 160 1.16 -2.64 7.40
CA ALA A 160 0.56 -1.40 7.87
C ALA A 160 1.46 -0.74 8.92
N MET A 161 1.83 0.52 8.68
CA MET A 161 2.60 1.34 9.62
C MET A 161 1.73 2.46 10.17
N ALA A 162 1.50 2.45 11.47
CA ALA A 162 0.76 3.51 12.15
C ALA A 162 1.64 4.76 12.30
N TYR A 163 1.20 5.90 11.78
CA TYR A 163 1.82 7.19 12.11
C TYR A 163 1.63 7.49 13.61
N GLY A 164 2.67 8.03 14.23
CA GLY A 164 2.63 8.53 15.60
C GLY A 164 3.78 9.50 15.84
N ALA A 165 3.49 10.64 16.48
CA ALA A 165 4.54 11.57 16.89
C ALA A 165 5.32 11.01 18.08
N VAL A 166 6.64 11.17 18.06
CA VAL A 166 7.54 10.71 19.14
C VAL A 166 7.30 11.47 20.44
N TYR A 167 7.11 12.78 20.35
CA TYR A 167 7.04 13.73 21.47
C TYR A 167 5.92 14.75 21.28
N GLY A 168 4.79 14.32 20.71
CA GLY A 168 3.66 15.19 20.39
C GLY A 168 2.47 14.93 21.28
N ALA A 169 1.89 15.97 21.89
CA ALA A 169 0.65 15.85 22.64
C ALA A 169 -0.32 16.99 22.37
N GLY A 170 -1.62 16.74 22.62
CA GLY A 170 -2.67 17.72 22.36
C GLY A 170 -2.77 18.73 23.49
N LYS A 171 -3.39 19.88 23.22
CA LYS A 171 -3.55 20.98 24.19
C LYS A 171 -4.02 20.55 25.58
N GLU A 172 -5.07 19.72 25.64
CA GLU A 172 -5.64 19.27 26.92
C GLU A 172 -4.66 18.46 27.77
N PHE A 173 -3.75 17.72 27.13
CA PHE A 173 -2.72 16.95 27.81
C PHE A 173 -1.60 17.87 28.29
N TYR A 174 -1.16 18.77 27.40
CA TYR A 174 -0.18 19.81 27.74
C TYR A 174 -0.57 20.63 28.97
N GLU A 175 -1.80 21.13 29.04
CA GLU A 175 -2.23 21.97 30.15
C GLU A 175 -2.18 21.27 31.52
N LYS A 176 -2.24 19.93 31.54
CA LYS A 176 -2.16 19.10 32.75
C LYS A 176 -0.73 18.65 33.09
N HIS A 177 0.19 18.73 32.15
CA HIS A 177 1.54 18.17 32.22
C HIS A 177 2.58 19.17 31.67
N LYS A 178 2.47 20.43 32.06
CA LYS A 178 3.31 21.53 31.54
C LYS A 178 4.79 21.23 31.73
N GLU A 179 5.16 20.58 32.83
CA GLU A 179 6.51 20.21 33.19
C GLU A 179 7.17 19.20 32.23
N TRP A 180 6.40 18.52 31.38
CA TRP A 180 6.95 17.62 30.35
C TRP A 180 7.26 18.37 29.05
N ALA A 181 6.70 19.56 28.86
CA ALA A 181 6.81 20.26 27.59
C ALA A 181 8.21 20.82 27.32
N LEU A 182 8.56 20.90 26.04
CA LEU A 182 9.76 21.60 25.60
C LEU A 182 9.49 23.11 25.52
N TYR A 183 10.31 23.90 26.20
CA TYR A 183 10.19 25.36 26.27
C TYR A 183 11.33 26.08 25.55
N LYS A 184 11.01 27.24 25.00
CA LYS A 184 11.97 28.23 24.50
C LYS A 184 12.60 28.99 25.67
N ASN A 185 13.71 29.69 25.40
CA ASN A 185 14.39 30.54 26.39
C ASN A 185 13.51 31.68 26.94
N ASP A 186 12.46 32.10 26.22
CA ASP A 186 11.50 33.11 26.66
C ASP A 186 10.32 32.51 27.47
N GLY A 187 10.38 31.22 27.81
CA GLY A 187 9.35 30.51 28.55
C GLY A 187 8.13 30.12 27.73
N LYS A 188 8.09 30.39 26.42
CA LYS A 188 7.00 29.91 25.55
C LYS A 188 7.20 28.44 25.17
N VAL A 189 6.13 27.68 25.16
CA VAL A 189 6.15 26.27 24.76
C VAL A 189 6.38 26.11 23.25
N TYR A 190 7.11 25.06 22.85
CA TYR A 190 7.19 24.64 21.46
C TYR A 190 5.92 23.87 21.04
N GLY A 191 5.41 24.16 19.85
CA GLY A 191 4.23 23.49 19.32
C GLY A 191 4.02 23.77 17.84
N PHE A 192 3.08 23.05 17.26
CA PHE A 192 2.62 23.20 15.88
C PHE A 192 1.18 23.74 15.90
N GLY A 193 1.05 25.05 15.66
CA GLY A 193 -0.22 25.75 15.82
C GLY A 193 -0.75 25.64 17.26
N ASP A 194 -2.08 25.64 17.39
CA ASP A 194 -2.76 25.64 18.70
C ASP A 194 -3.28 24.25 19.13
N PHE A 195 -2.89 23.18 18.43
CA PHE A 195 -3.44 21.83 18.63
C PHE A 195 -2.42 20.77 19.04
N LEU A 196 -1.12 20.99 18.79
CA LEU A 196 -0.05 20.04 19.08
C LEU A 196 1.14 20.72 19.76
N TYR A 197 1.62 20.15 20.86
CA TYR A 197 2.73 20.64 21.67
C TYR A 197 3.84 19.60 21.73
N ILE A 198 5.10 20.06 21.78
CA ILE A 198 6.27 19.18 21.94
C ILE A 198 6.46 18.90 23.43
N MET A 199 6.42 17.62 23.81
CA MET A 199 6.41 17.14 25.20
C MET A 199 7.14 15.81 25.36
#